data_AF-A0A955YBN7-F1
#
_entry.id   AF-A0A955YBN7-F1
#
_cell.length_a   1.000
_cell.length_b   1.000
_cell.length_c   1.000
_cell.angle_alpha   90.00
_cell.angle_beta   90.00
_cell.angle_gamma   90.00
#
_symmetry.space_group_name_H-M   'P 1'
#
loop_
_entity.id
_entity.type
_entity.pdbx_description
1 polymer ?
#
loop_
_entity_poly.entity_id
_entity_poly.type
_entity_poly.pdbx_seq_one_letter_code
_entity_poly.pdbx_strand_id
1 'polypeptide(L)'
;PRPDDSAGLYLRTRPTAEHPNGRRLQGVAPPGCMVAQVGQQLEILTGGRLLATPHEILPPKAVGWTRCSFAHFIHVHAHQILRPLAPFADAATVQAYRPSVLAGTYGTKTLVDINLAPPDALQGLGYRHYKRLAEHRQEEGRKAFAK
;
A
#
# COMPACT_ATOMS: atom_id res chain seq x y z
N PRO A 1 -8.50 -22.67 -18.11
CA PRO A 1 -9.02 -23.63 -17.09
C PRO A 1 -8.44 -23.26 -15.72
N ARG A 2 -9.19 -23.47 -14.63
CA ARG A 2 -8.72 -23.16 -13.27
C ARG A 2 -7.95 -24.38 -12.73
N PRO A 3 -6.70 -24.21 -12.25
CA PRO A 3 -5.88 -25.33 -11.79
C PRO A 3 -6.42 -26.02 -10.53
N ASP A 4 -6.86 -25.22 -9.55
CA ASP A 4 -7.53 -25.69 -8.34
C ASP A 4 -8.32 -24.53 -7.68
N ASP A 5 -9.22 -24.88 -6.75
CA ASP A 5 -10.10 -23.93 -6.08
C ASP A 5 -9.39 -23.07 -5.02
N SER A 6 -8.18 -23.44 -4.60
CA SER A 6 -7.39 -22.68 -3.63
C SER A 6 -6.44 -21.66 -4.25
N ALA A 7 -6.28 -21.69 -5.58
CA ALA A 7 -5.44 -20.75 -6.32
C ALA A 7 -6.18 -19.46 -6.66
N GLY A 8 -5.40 -18.37 -6.80
CA GLY A 8 -5.87 -17.12 -7.39
C GLY A 8 -5.91 -15.93 -6.43
N LEU A 9 -6.75 -14.94 -6.75
CA LEU A 9 -6.87 -13.69 -6.01
C LEU A 9 -7.66 -13.91 -4.72
N TYR A 10 -7.12 -13.37 -3.63
CA TYR A 10 -7.80 -13.29 -2.34
C TYR A 10 -7.76 -11.86 -1.81
N LEU A 11 -8.86 -11.44 -1.21
CA LEU A 11 -9.07 -10.17 -0.54
C LEU A 11 -9.18 -10.40 0.97
N ARG A 12 -8.77 -9.44 1.77
CA ARG A 12 -8.93 -9.49 3.23
C ARG A 12 -10.06 -8.57 3.66
N THR A 13 -11.06 -9.10 4.36
CA THR A 13 -12.10 -8.26 4.97
C THR A 13 -11.51 -7.36 6.04
N ARG A 14 -12.30 -6.39 6.50
CA ARG A 14 -11.94 -5.65 7.70
C ARG A 14 -11.86 -6.58 8.93
N PRO A 15 -11.00 -6.26 9.90
CA PRO A 15 -11.02 -6.87 11.22
C PRO A 15 -12.39 -6.80 11.88
N THR A 16 -12.77 -7.88 12.56
CA THR A 16 -13.89 -7.92 13.52
C THR A 16 -13.40 -8.51 14.84
N ALA A 17 -14.24 -8.52 15.88
CA ALA A 17 -13.88 -9.16 17.15
C ALA A 17 -13.60 -10.66 16.97
N GLU A 18 -14.36 -11.34 16.10
CA GLU A 18 -14.23 -12.75 15.77
C GLU A 18 -13.04 -13.02 14.83
N HIS A 19 -12.70 -12.04 13.99
CA HIS A 19 -11.63 -12.13 13.00
C HIS A 19 -10.71 -10.92 13.08
N PRO A 20 -9.81 -10.84 14.09
CA PRO A 20 -8.99 -9.65 14.33
C PRO A 20 -8.02 -9.31 13.19
N ASN A 21 -7.69 -10.30 12.35
CA ASN A 21 -6.85 -10.11 11.16
C ASN A 21 -7.68 -10.03 9.86
N GLY A 22 -9.00 -9.90 9.98
CA GLY A 22 -9.93 -10.04 8.86
C GLY A 22 -10.00 -11.47 8.32
N ARG A 23 -11.06 -11.76 7.57
CA ARG A 23 -11.22 -13.03 6.86
C ARG A 23 -10.60 -12.91 5.48
N ARG A 24 -9.99 -14.01 5.03
CA ARG A 24 -9.58 -14.14 3.63
C ARG A 24 -10.77 -14.59 2.80
N LEU A 25 -11.12 -13.82 1.77
CA LEU A 25 -12.19 -14.09 0.82
C LEU A 25 -11.61 -14.24 -0.57
N GLN A 26 -12.11 -15.19 -1.34
CA GLN A 26 -11.65 -15.41 -2.70
C GLN A 26 -12.29 -14.40 -3.65
N GLY A 27 -11.46 -13.72 -4.45
CA GLY A 27 -11.91 -12.84 -5.52
C GLY A 27 -12.10 -13.62 -6.82
N VAL A 28 -13.32 -13.62 -7.35
CA VAL A 28 -13.65 -14.25 -8.65
C VAL A 28 -14.27 -13.19 -9.55
N ALA A 29 -13.65 -12.95 -10.70
CA ALA A 29 -14.21 -12.11 -11.74
C ALA A 29 -15.03 -12.98 -12.71
N PRO A 30 -16.24 -12.55 -13.11
CA PRO A 30 -16.94 -13.20 -14.21
C PRO A 30 -16.14 -13.16 -15.52
N PRO A 31 -16.37 -14.09 -16.46
CA PRO A 31 -15.74 -14.07 -17.77
C PRO A 31 -15.94 -12.72 -18.49
N GLY A 32 -14.87 -12.17 -19.05
CA GLY A 32 -14.89 -10.88 -19.75
C GLY A 32 -14.86 -9.65 -18.83
N CYS A 33 -14.87 -9.81 -17.51
CA CYS A 33 -14.80 -8.70 -16.57
C CYS A 33 -13.37 -8.41 -16.08
N MET A 34 -13.16 -7.16 -15.67
CA MET A 34 -11.96 -6.73 -14.95
C MET A 34 -12.29 -6.56 -13.47
N VAL A 35 -11.32 -6.85 -12.60
CA VAL A 35 -11.42 -6.50 -11.18
C VAL A 35 -10.84 -5.10 -11.01
N ALA A 36 -11.61 -4.20 -10.40
CA ALA A 36 -11.15 -2.89 -9.96
C ALA A 36 -10.98 -2.89 -8.44
N GLN A 37 -9.88 -2.32 -7.96
CA GLN A 37 -9.61 -2.22 -6.54
C GLN A 37 -9.21 -0.79 -6.18
N VAL A 38 -9.68 -0.34 -5.02
CA VAL A 38 -9.26 0.93 -4.43
C VAL A 38 -7.79 0.80 -3.97
N GLY A 39 -6.98 1.77 -4.40
CA GLY A 39 -5.62 1.97 -3.90
C GLY A 39 -5.56 3.09 -2.86
N GLN A 40 -4.44 3.17 -2.13
CA GLN A 40 -4.27 4.12 -1.01
C GLN A 40 -4.43 5.60 -1.42
N GLN A 41 -3.99 5.97 -2.63
CA GLN A 41 -4.17 7.36 -3.11
C GLN A 41 -5.66 7.72 -3.22
N LEU A 42 -6.50 6.80 -3.72
CA LEU A 42 -7.95 7.03 -3.80
C LEU A 42 -8.62 7.00 -2.42
N GLU A 43 -8.12 6.18 -1.49
CA GLU A 43 -8.56 6.21 -0.10
C GLU A 43 -8.34 7.59 0.54
N ILE A 44 -7.14 8.15 0.38
CA ILE A 44 -6.81 9.50 0.87
C ILE A 44 -7.72 10.56 0.22
N LEU A 45 -7.86 10.52 -1.11
CA LEU A 45 -8.71 11.47 -1.85
C LEU A 45 -10.18 11.42 -1.42
N THR A 46 -10.66 10.25 -0.99
CA THR A 46 -12.05 10.05 -0.57
C THR A 46 -12.26 10.18 0.93
N GLY A 47 -11.25 10.62 1.69
CA GLY A 47 -11.34 10.72 3.14
C GLY A 47 -11.66 9.38 3.81
N GLY A 48 -11.27 8.25 3.21
CA GLY A 48 -11.60 6.92 3.72
C GLY A 48 -12.99 6.40 3.37
N ARG A 49 -13.77 7.11 2.55
CA ARG A 49 -15.06 6.59 2.08
C ARG A 49 -14.88 5.37 1.16
N LEU A 50 -13.83 5.38 0.35
CA LEU A 50 -13.36 4.21 -0.39
C LEU A 50 -12.08 3.70 0.28
N LEU A 51 -11.99 2.39 0.50
CA LEU A 51 -10.94 1.81 1.31
C LEU A 51 -10.03 0.88 0.51
N ALA A 52 -8.73 1.16 0.57
CA ALA A 52 -7.70 0.25 0.11
C ALA A 52 -7.81 -1.07 0.88
N THR A 53 -7.85 -2.17 0.13
CA THR A 53 -8.09 -3.51 0.66
C THR A 53 -6.87 -4.39 0.43
N PRO A 54 -6.29 -4.99 1.48
CA PRO A 54 -5.20 -5.95 1.31
C PRO A 54 -5.64 -7.13 0.44
N HIS A 55 -4.75 -7.57 -0.44
CA HIS A 55 -4.99 -8.70 -1.32
C HIS A 55 -3.71 -9.50 -1.52
N GLU A 56 -3.88 -10.78 -1.86
CA GLU A 56 -2.80 -11.71 -2.15
C GLU A 56 -3.17 -12.59 -3.34
N ILE A 57 -2.17 -13.09 -4.05
CA ILE A 57 -2.33 -14.12 -5.08
C ILE A 57 -1.72 -15.40 -4.54
N LEU A 58 -2.53 -16.45 -4.37
CA LEU A 58 -2.03 -17.76 -3.98
C LEU A 58 -1.66 -18.59 -5.22
N PRO A 59 -0.49 -19.26 -5.22
CA PRO A 59 -0.10 -20.15 -6.31
C PRO A 59 -1.01 -21.37 -6.36
N PRO A 60 -1.16 -21.99 -7.54
CA PRO A 60 -1.81 -23.29 -7.63
C PRO A 60 -1.01 -24.37 -6.91
N LYS A 61 -1.73 -25.34 -6.33
CA LYS A 61 -1.12 -26.56 -5.78
C LYS A 61 -0.74 -27.54 -6.88
N ALA A 62 -1.47 -27.52 -7.99
CA ALA A 62 -1.19 -28.36 -9.15
C ALA A 62 0.12 -27.93 -9.84
N VAL A 63 0.99 -28.91 -10.10
CA VAL A 63 2.24 -28.70 -10.84
C VAL A 63 1.99 -28.48 -12.34
N GLY A 64 2.91 -27.80 -13.03
CA GLY A 64 2.85 -27.58 -14.48
C GLY A 64 1.92 -26.45 -14.94
N TRP A 65 1.38 -25.67 -14.00
CA TRP A 65 0.51 -24.54 -14.32
C TRP A 65 1.24 -23.20 -14.25
N THR A 66 0.97 -22.33 -15.22
CA THR A 66 1.39 -20.93 -15.19
C THR A 66 0.16 -20.04 -15.13
N ARG A 67 0.16 -19.05 -14.23
CA ARG A 67 -0.86 -18.01 -14.17
C ARG A 67 -0.29 -16.73 -14.79
N CYS A 68 -0.95 -16.23 -15.83
CA CYS A 68 -0.68 -14.91 -16.39
C CYS A 68 -1.79 -13.94 -15.98
N SER A 69 -1.42 -12.73 -15.56
CA SER A 69 -2.36 -11.65 -15.29
C SER A 69 -1.74 -10.30 -15.63
N PHE A 70 -2.58 -9.35 -16.03
CA PHE A 70 -2.20 -7.97 -16.25
C PHE A 70 -2.83 -7.08 -15.19
N ALA A 71 -2.03 -6.23 -14.57
CA ALA A 71 -2.49 -5.22 -13.62
C ALA A 71 -2.13 -3.83 -14.16
N HIS A 72 -3.10 -2.94 -14.20
CA HIS A 72 -2.89 -1.54 -14.56
C HIS A 72 -3.10 -0.67 -13.33
N PHE A 73 -2.03 -0.03 -12.87
CA PHE A 73 -2.07 0.85 -11.70
C PHE A 73 -2.32 2.29 -12.14
N ILE A 74 -3.48 2.82 -11.76
CA ILE A 74 -3.86 4.21 -12.03
C ILE A 74 -3.40 5.07 -10.86
N HIS A 75 -2.61 6.11 -11.16
CA HIS A 75 -2.05 7.01 -10.17
C HIS A 75 -2.58 8.42 -10.34
N VAL A 76 -2.66 9.14 -9.22
CA VAL A 76 -2.77 10.60 -9.23
C VAL A 76 -1.49 11.18 -9.82
N HIS A 77 -1.60 12.23 -10.61
CA HIS A 77 -0.44 12.91 -11.22
C HIS A 77 0.59 13.28 -10.15
N ALA A 78 1.87 12.97 -10.39
CA ALA A 78 2.92 12.99 -9.36
C ALA A 78 3.08 14.33 -8.62
N HIS A 79 2.82 15.44 -9.31
CA HIS A 79 2.92 16.80 -8.74
C HIS A 79 1.65 17.31 -8.05
N GLN A 80 0.59 16.49 -7.97
CA GLN A 80 -0.61 16.85 -7.22
C GLN A 80 -0.45 16.52 -5.74
N ILE A 81 -1.05 17.36 -4.90
CA ILE A 81 -1.10 17.16 -3.46
C ILE A 81 -2.19 16.14 -3.13
N LEU A 82 -1.82 15.03 -2.50
CA LEU A 82 -2.75 14.08 -1.90
C LEU A 82 -3.30 14.67 -0.60
N ARG A 83 -4.60 14.92 -0.63
CA ARG A 83 -5.44 15.32 0.49
C ARG A 83 -6.90 14.96 0.17
N PRO A 84 -7.80 14.84 1.15
CA PRO A 84 -9.21 14.63 0.86
C PRO A 84 -9.75 15.70 -0.11
N LEU A 85 -10.52 15.26 -1.11
CA LEU A 85 -11.20 16.17 -2.04
C LEU A 85 -12.27 16.96 -1.28
N ALA A 86 -12.65 18.14 -1.78
CA ALA A 86 -13.57 19.04 -1.09
C ALA A 86 -14.86 18.36 -0.56
N PRO A 87 -15.53 17.46 -1.31
CA PRO A 87 -16.72 16.76 -0.80
C PRO A 87 -16.46 15.78 0.37
N PHE A 88 -15.21 15.43 0.61
CA PHE A 88 -14.77 14.49 1.65
C PHE A 88 -13.84 15.16 2.68
N ALA A 89 -13.70 16.48 2.67
CA ALA A 89 -12.76 17.22 3.48
C ALA A 89 -13.46 17.88 4.69
N ASP A 90 -13.74 17.09 5.71
CA ASP A 90 -14.13 17.58 7.04
C ASP A 90 -12.93 17.59 8.00
N ALA A 91 -13.13 18.12 9.21
CA ALA A 91 -12.06 18.22 10.20
C ALA A 91 -11.46 16.85 10.58
N ALA A 92 -12.28 15.79 10.63
CA ALA A 92 -11.85 14.46 11.04
C ALA A 92 -11.01 13.78 9.94
N THR A 93 -11.48 13.82 8.70
CA THR A 93 -10.80 13.26 7.53
C THR A 93 -9.50 14.01 7.20
N VAL A 94 -9.50 15.34 7.27
CA VAL A 94 -8.27 16.14 7.12
C VAL A 94 -7.24 15.77 8.18
N GLN A 95 -7.69 15.58 9.43
CA GLN A 95 -6.82 15.14 10.51
C GLN A 95 -6.30 13.71 10.33
N ALA A 96 -7.13 12.80 9.82
CA ALA A 96 -6.76 11.39 9.63
C ALA A 96 -5.71 11.19 8.52
N TYR A 97 -5.73 12.00 7.47
CA TYR A 97 -4.86 11.86 6.30
C TYR A 97 -3.74 12.92 6.21
N ARG A 98 -3.39 13.55 7.34
CA ARG A 98 -2.28 14.51 7.40
C ARG A 98 -0.92 13.81 7.60
N PRO A 99 0.20 14.44 7.20
CA PRO A 99 0.26 15.66 6.40
C PRO A 99 -0.09 15.41 4.94
N SER A 100 -0.62 16.42 4.26
CA SER A 100 -0.77 16.40 2.81
C SER A 100 0.61 16.31 2.15
N VAL A 101 0.77 15.40 1.18
CA VAL A 101 2.05 15.15 0.49
C VAL A 101 1.85 15.11 -1.02
N LEU A 102 2.89 15.32 -1.81
CA LEU A 102 2.82 15.08 -3.25
C LEU A 102 2.56 13.59 -3.54
N ALA A 103 1.73 13.31 -4.54
CA ALA A 103 1.42 11.95 -4.96
C ALA A 103 2.66 11.15 -5.35
N GLY A 104 3.63 11.81 -6.01
CA GLY A 104 4.92 11.21 -6.36
C GLY A 104 5.77 10.86 -5.14
N THR A 105 5.79 11.73 -4.12
CA THR A 105 6.47 11.48 -2.84
C THR A 105 5.86 10.29 -2.12
N TYR A 106 4.53 10.23 -2.05
CA TYR A 106 3.82 9.10 -1.46
C TYR A 106 4.14 7.80 -2.20
N GLY A 107 4.03 7.79 -3.52
CA GLY A 107 4.32 6.61 -4.34
C GLY A 107 5.77 6.13 -4.20
N THR A 108 6.75 7.05 -4.24
CA THR A 108 8.17 6.72 -4.05
C THR A 108 8.42 6.11 -2.68
N LYS A 109 7.84 6.71 -1.62
CA LYS A 109 7.94 6.15 -0.27
C LYS A 109 7.34 4.74 -0.20
N THR A 110 6.17 4.52 -0.79
CA THR A 110 5.56 3.18 -0.81
C THR A 110 6.45 2.16 -1.50
N LEU A 111 7.04 2.50 -2.65
CA LEU A 111 7.96 1.60 -3.36
C LEU A 111 9.19 1.25 -2.53
N VAL A 112 9.73 2.20 -1.77
CA VAL A 112 10.84 1.96 -0.84
C VAL A 112 10.40 1.03 0.30
N ASP A 113 9.24 1.28 0.90
CA ASP A 113 8.73 0.49 2.03
C ASP A 113 8.48 -0.98 1.65
N ILE A 114 8.16 -1.27 0.37
CA ILE A 114 7.93 -2.63 -0.15
C ILE A 114 9.15 -3.20 -0.92
N ASN A 115 10.32 -2.57 -0.82
CA ASN A 115 11.57 -2.98 -1.47
C ASN A 115 11.51 -3.07 -3.02
N LEU A 116 10.65 -2.27 -3.66
CA LEU A 116 10.65 -2.08 -5.11
C LEU A 116 11.44 -0.83 -5.56
N ALA A 117 11.91 -0.02 -4.62
CA ALA A 117 12.86 1.06 -4.85
C ALA A 117 13.93 1.07 -3.74
N PRO A 118 15.17 1.50 -4.04
CA PRO A 118 16.21 1.57 -3.02
C PRO A 118 15.97 2.74 -2.04
N PRO A 119 16.44 2.66 -0.76
CA PRO A 119 16.19 3.69 0.24
C PRO A 119 16.69 5.09 -0.11
N ASP A 120 17.72 5.19 -0.95
CA ASP A 120 18.27 6.45 -1.43
C ASP A 120 17.36 7.17 -2.43
N ALA A 121 16.35 6.50 -3.02
CA ALA A 121 15.31 7.14 -3.82
C ALA A 121 14.57 8.25 -3.03
N LEU A 122 14.49 8.13 -1.70
CA LEU A 122 13.92 9.16 -0.83
C LEU A 122 14.74 10.46 -0.83
N GLN A 123 16.04 10.42 -1.17
CA GLN A 123 16.87 11.61 -1.24
C GLN A 123 16.42 12.54 -2.38
N GLY A 124 15.85 11.98 -3.46
CA GLY A 124 15.22 12.73 -4.55
C GLY A 124 13.99 13.54 -4.10
N LEU A 125 13.39 13.18 -2.96
CA LEU A 125 12.26 13.90 -2.35
C LEU A 125 12.73 15.05 -1.42
N GLY A 126 14.02 15.37 -1.43
CA GLY A 126 14.60 16.39 -0.56
C GLY A 126 14.95 15.90 0.85
N TYR A 127 14.75 14.61 1.16
CA TYR A 127 15.22 14.00 2.41
C TYR A 127 16.74 13.77 2.37
N ARG A 128 17.49 14.84 2.60
CA ARG A 128 18.94 14.78 2.77
C ARG A 128 19.25 14.51 4.26
N HIS A 129 20.32 13.77 4.54
CA HIS A 129 20.87 13.52 5.89
C HIS A 129 20.21 12.44 6.77
N TYR A 130 19.38 11.52 6.24
CA TYR A 130 18.90 10.36 7.04
C TYR A 130 20.04 9.49 7.57
N LYS A 131 21.12 9.32 6.79
CA LYS A 131 22.34 8.64 7.24
C LYS A 131 22.92 9.30 8.49
N ARG A 132 23.11 10.62 8.48
CA ARG A 132 23.64 11.37 9.63
C ARG A 132 22.82 11.13 10.91
N LEU A 133 21.49 11.18 10.83
CA LEU A 133 20.61 10.98 12.00
C LEU A 133 20.51 9.50 12.42
N ALA A 134 20.66 8.56 11.49
CA ALA A 134 20.71 7.13 11.79
C ALA A 134 22.04 6.75 12.46
N GLU A 135 23.15 7.30 11.97
CA GLU A 135 24.49 7.17 12.54
C GLU A 135 24.53 7.73 13.97
N HIS A 136 23.98 8.93 14.21
CA HIS A 136 23.84 9.48 15.55
C HIS A 136 23.05 8.57 16.51
N ARG A 137 21.93 7.99 16.06
CA ARG A 137 21.13 7.07 16.89
C ARG A 137 21.84 5.76 17.19
N GLN A 138 22.61 5.23 16.24
CA GLN A 138 23.46 4.06 16.44
C GLN A 138 24.58 4.35 17.46
N GLU A 139 25.17 5.54 17.41
CA GLU A 139 26.18 5.99 18.38
C GLU A 139 25.61 6.19 19.78
N GLU A 140 24.43 6.82 19.91
CA GLU A 140 23.73 6.97 21.20
C GLU A 140 23.33 5.61 21.78
N GLY A 141 22.81 4.71 20.95
CA GLY A 141 22.50 3.33 21.34
C GLY A 141 23.74 2.58 21.84
N ARG A 142 24.88 2.66 21.12
CA ARG A 142 26.14 2.05 21.56
C ARG A 142 26.64 2.60 22.90
N LYS A 143 26.49 3.91 23.15
CA LYS A 143 26.88 4.54 24.43
C LYS A 143 25.98 4.11 25.59
N ALA A 144 24.71 3.81 25.34
CA ALA A 144 23.77 3.37 26.37
C ALA A 144 24.02 1.93 26.86
N PHE A 145 24.59 1.05 26.01
CA PHE A 145 24.93 -0.34 26.35
C PHE A 145 26.38 -0.55 26.81
N ALA A 146 27.18 0.52 26.90
CA ALA A 146 28.58 0.49 27.34
C ALA A 146 28.76 0.90 28.82
N LYS A 147 27.68 0.97 29.60
CA LYS A 147 27.67 1.12 31.06
C LYS A 147 27.19 -0.18 31.70
#